data_AF-A0A399NT96-F1
#
_entry.id   AF-A0A399NT96-F1
#
_cell.length_a   1.000
_cell.length_b   1.000
_cell.length_c   1.000
_cell.angle_alpha   90.00
_cell.angle_beta   90.00
_cell.angle_gamma   90.00
#
_symmetry.space_group_name_H-M   'P 1'
#
loop_
_entity.id
_entity.type
_entity.pdbx_description
1 polymer ?
#
loop_
_entity_poly.entity_id
_entity_poly.type
_entity_poly.pdbx_seq_one_letter_code
_entity_poly.pdbx_strand_id
1 'polypeptide(L)'
;LGVGLAAPGPIDVGAGLVRDPPMLPRWRHVPLRSALSTATGLPVLLEKDVTAAAVAELWFGPGDRRHLAFVYYGTGFGTGLVLGGEPVRGASSNAGDSGHIMVAARGRRCTCGRVGCVG
;
A
#
# COMPACT_ATOMS: atom_id res chain seq x y z
N LEU A 1 22.67 -6.43 -5.45
CA LEU A 1 21.97 -6.51 -4.14
C LEU A 1 21.33 -5.15 -3.85
N GLY A 2 20.23 -5.11 -3.10
CA GLY A 2 19.48 -3.88 -2.81
C GLY A 2 18.50 -4.06 -1.66
N VAL A 3 17.78 -2.99 -1.29
CA VAL A 3 16.77 -3.00 -0.22
C VAL A 3 15.38 -2.78 -0.81
N GLY A 4 14.46 -3.71 -0.56
CA GLY A 4 13.04 -3.55 -0.85
C GLY A 4 12.30 -3.06 0.39
N LEU A 5 11.51 -2.01 0.25
CA LEU A 5 10.71 -1.44 1.32
C LEU A 5 9.23 -1.47 0.97
N ALA A 6 8.45 -2.17 1.79
CA ALA A 6 7.00 -2.13 1.77
C ALA A 6 6.51 -1.16 2.87
N ALA A 7 5.73 -0.14 2.50
CA ALA A 7 5.28 0.89 3.43
C ALA A 7 3.76 1.12 3.37
N PRO A 8 3.12 1.48 4.50
CA PRO A 8 1.75 1.93 4.49
C PRO A 8 1.62 3.27 3.73
N GLY A 9 0.51 3.42 3.03
CA GLY A 9 0.21 4.62 2.25
C GLY A 9 -0.26 5.82 3.08
N PRO A 10 -0.35 7.02 2.46
CA PRO A 10 -0.05 7.24 1.05
C PRO A 10 1.46 7.42 0.78
N ILE A 11 1.96 6.80 -0.28
CA ILE A 11 3.35 6.90 -0.74
C ILE A 11 3.47 7.77 -1.99
N ASP A 12 4.66 8.31 -2.21
CA ASP A 12 5.08 8.88 -3.48
C ASP A 12 6.30 8.11 -3.99
N VAL A 13 6.08 7.23 -4.97
CA VAL A 13 7.15 6.39 -5.52
C VAL A 13 8.13 7.21 -6.35
N GLY A 14 7.69 8.31 -6.99
CA GLY A 14 8.58 9.19 -7.75
C GLY A 14 9.58 9.89 -6.82
N ALA A 15 9.07 10.54 -5.77
CA ALA A 15 9.88 11.20 -4.76
C ALA A 15 10.54 10.25 -3.75
N GLY A 16 10.10 8.98 -3.68
CA GLY A 16 10.66 7.96 -2.79
C GLY A 16 10.32 8.21 -1.31
N LEU A 17 9.14 8.73 -1.01
CA LEU A 17 8.72 9.14 0.34
C LEU A 17 7.35 8.59 0.74
N VAL A 18 7.10 8.59 2.05
CA VAL A 18 5.75 8.41 2.63
C VAL A 18 5.22 9.80 2.98
N ARG A 19 4.00 10.14 2.53
CA ARG A 19 3.43 11.48 2.69
C ARG A 19 2.90 11.70 4.11
N ASP A 20 1.66 11.34 4.39
CA ASP A 20 1.01 11.56 5.69
C ASP A 20 0.12 10.34 6.01
N PRO A 21 0.73 9.20 6.39
CA PRO A 21 0.01 7.95 6.60
C PRO A 21 -0.91 8.07 7.83
N PRO A 22 -2.21 7.72 7.74
CA PRO A 22 -3.16 7.86 8.84
C PRO A 22 -2.74 7.16 10.14
N MET A 23 -2.02 6.04 10.01
CA MET A 23 -1.56 5.21 11.13
C MET A 23 -0.20 5.59 11.71
N LEU A 24 0.54 6.52 11.09
CA LEU A 24 1.83 7.02 11.61
C LEU A 24 1.78 8.56 11.69
N PRO A 25 1.09 9.14 12.69
CA PRO A 25 0.77 10.58 12.70
C PRO A 25 1.98 11.52 12.82
N ARG A 26 3.15 10.99 13.20
CA ARG A 26 4.41 11.74 13.26
C ARG A 26 5.20 11.68 11.95
N TRP A 27 4.76 10.88 10.99
CA TRP A 27 5.41 10.74 9.70
C TRP A 27 4.80 11.76 8.76
N ARG A 28 5.63 12.73 8.33
CA ARG A 28 5.25 13.76 7.37
C ARG A 28 6.35 13.86 6.34
N HIS A 29 6.03 13.53 5.09
CA HIS A 29 6.91 13.59 3.93
C HIS A 29 8.27 12.91 4.18
N VAL A 30 8.26 11.72 4.79
CA VAL A 30 9.46 11.00 5.22
C VAL A 30 10.17 10.39 4.00
N PRO A 31 11.41 10.82 3.67
CA PRO A 31 12.10 10.41 2.45
C PRO A 31 12.80 9.05 2.61
N LEU A 32 12.02 7.99 2.76
CA LEU A 32 12.53 6.66 3.10
C LEU A 32 13.57 6.12 2.10
N ARG A 33 13.37 6.35 0.80
CA ARG A 33 14.30 5.85 -0.22
C ARG A 33 15.70 6.43 -0.02
N SER A 34 15.82 7.76 0.06
CA SER A 34 17.13 8.40 0.20
C SER A 34 17.73 8.13 1.58
N ALA A 35 16.93 8.19 2.66
CA ALA A 35 17.40 7.93 4.00
C ALA A 35 18.01 6.51 4.14
N LEU A 36 17.32 5.48 3.63
CA LEU A 36 17.83 4.12 3.64
C LEU A 36 19.00 3.93 2.67
N SER A 37 18.98 4.57 1.51
CA SER A 37 20.09 4.48 0.55
C SER A 37 21.37 5.07 1.13
N THR A 38 21.30 6.23 1.80
CA THR A 38 22.44 6.82 2.51
C THR A 38 22.92 5.94 3.65
N ALA A 39 22.00 5.38 4.45
CA ALA A 39 22.37 4.55 5.59
C ALA A 39 23.01 3.21 5.21
N THR A 40 22.65 2.64 4.05
CA THR A 40 23.06 1.29 3.63
C THR A 40 24.09 1.28 2.51
N GLY A 41 24.23 2.37 1.74
CA GLY A 41 25.01 2.40 0.51
C GLY A 41 24.39 1.60 -0.65
N LEU A 42 23.13 1.14 -0.51
CA LEU A 42 22.46 0.27 -1.47
C LEU A 42 21.32 0.99 -2.22
N PRO A 43 20.94 0.52 -3.43
CA PRO A 43 19.73 0.96 -4.09
C PRO A 43 18.48 0.52 -3.30
N VAL A 44 17.49 1.41 -3.21
CA VAL A 44 16.26 1.20 -2.44
C VAL A 44 15.02 1.34 -3.33
N LEU A 45 14.16 0.33 -3.29
CA LEU A 45 12.83 0.36 -3.92
C LEU A 45 11.76 0.55 -2.85
N LEU A 46 10.78 1.41 -3.15
CA LEU A 46 9.64 1.69 -2.29
C LEU A 46 8.38 1.19 -3.00
N GLU A 47 7.59 0.37 -2.30
CA GLU A 47 6.32 -0.17 -2.78
C GLU A 47 5.26 -0.05 -1.68
N LYS A 48 3.99 0.06 -2.10
CA LYS A 48 2.86 0.03 -1.15
C LYS A 48 2.73 -1.36 -0.53
N ASP A 49 2.53 -1.43 0.77
CA ASP A 49 2.42 -2.66 1.56
C ASP A 49 1.53 -3.75 0.93
N VAL A 50 0.29 -3.44 0.59
CA VAL A 50 -0.65 -4.40 0.01
C VAL A 50 -0.32 -4.76 -1.43
N THR A 51 0.34 -3.87 -2.19
CA THR A 51 0.87 -4.20 -3.52
C THR A 51 2.03 -5.17 -3.41
N ALA A 52 2.97 -4.93 -2.48
CA ALA A 52 4.08 -5.83 -2.20
C ALA A 52 3.59 -7.21 -1.71
N ALA A 53 2.55 -7.24 -0.87
CA ALA A 53 1.91 -8.48 -0.44
C ALA A 53 1.27 -9.24 -1.61
N ALA A 54 0.58 -8.54 -2.52
CA ALA A 54 0.03 -9.15 -3.73
C ALA A 54 1.11 -9.70 -4.67
N VAL A 55 2.27 -9.04 -4.78
CA VAL A 55 3.44 -9.55 -5.51
C VAL A 55 3.96 -10.84 -4.86
N ALA A 56 4.04 -10.88 -3.52
CA ALA A 56 4.46 -12.07 -2.81
C ALA A 56 3.52 -13.26 -3.08
N GLU A 57 2.20 -13.03 -3.04
CA GLU A 57 1.20 -14.06 -3.39
C GLU A 57 1.29 -14.50 -4.85
N LEU A 58 1.59 -13.58 -5.78
CA LEU A 58 1.78 -13.92 -7.19
C LEU A 58 2.99 -14.84 -7.41
N TRP A 59 4.10 -14.60 -6.71
CA TRP A 59 5.35 -15.33 -6.92
C TRP A 59 5.43 -16.64 -6.15
N PHE A 60 4.87 -16.66 -4.94
CA PHE A 60 5.07 -17.76 -4.00
C PHE A 60 3.77 -18.45 -3.59
N GLY A 61 2.61 -17.89 -3.96
CA GLY A 61 1.32 -18.50 -3.70
C GLY A 61 1.10 -19.75 -4.55
N PRO A 62 0.33 -20.74 -4.05
CA PRO A 62 -0.02 -21.91 -4.83
C PRO A 62 -1.03 -21.56 -5.94
N GLY A 63 -1.01 -22.37 -7.01
CA GLY A 63 -1.97 -22.27 -8.13
C GLY A 63 -1.68 -21.14 -9.12
N ASP A 64 -2.57 -20.96 -10.09
CA ASP A 64 -2.51 -19.80 -11.00
C ASP A 64 -2.96 -18.55 -10.25
N ARG A 65 -2.06 -17.58 -10.17
CA ARG A 65 -2.20 -16.34 -9.41
C ARG A 65 -2.14 -15.10 -10.29
N ARG A 66 -2.19 -15.25 -11.61
CA ARG A 66 -2.14 -14.12 -12.56
C ARG A 66 -3.33 -13.16 -12.42
N HIS A 67 -4.42 -13.59 -11.81
CA HIS A 67 -5.56 -12.74 -11.45
C HIS A 67 -5.90 -12.98 -9.99
N LEU A 68 -5.56 -12.05 -9.09
CA LEU A 68 -5.84 -12.17 -7.66
C LEU A 68 -6.14 -10.83 -7.01
N ALA A 69 -6.85 -10.91 -5.88
CA ALA A 69 -6.99 -9.82 -4.92
C ALA A 69 -6.45 -10.28 -3.56
N PHE A 70 -5.42 -9.59 -3.07
CA PHE A 70 -4.97 -9.69 -1.70
C PHE A 70 -5.77 -8.73 -0.83
N VAL A 71 -6.29 -9.20 0.30
CA VAL A 71 -7.04 -8.38 1.26
C VAL A 71 -6.30 -8.39 2.59
N TYR A 72 -5.90 -7.22 3.05
CA TYR A 72 -5.41 -7.01 4.40
C TYR A 72 -6.54 -6.48 5.29
N TYR A 73 -6.75 -7.14 6.42
CA TYR A 73 -7.66 -6.70 7.47
C TYR A 73 -6.95 -6.80 8.83
N GLY A 74 -6.66 -5.65 9.43
CA GLY A 74 -5.93 -5.55 10.68
C GLY A 74 -6.04 -4.15 11.28
N THR A 75 -4.92 -3.46 11.42
CA THR A 75 -4.90 -2.06 11.88
C THR A 75 -5.63 -1.10 10.94
N GLY A 76 -5.77 -1.50 9.67
CA GLY A 76 -6.62 -0.87 8.68
C GLY A 76 -7.18 -1.91 7.70
N PHE A 77 -7.78 -1.43 6.63
CA PHE A 77 -8.29 -2.26 5.53
C PHE A 77 -7.67 -1.80 4.21
N GLY A 78 -7.01 -2.73 3.51
CA GLY A 78 -6.32 -2.44 2.26
C GLY A 78 -6.37 -3.62 1.31
N THR A 79 -6.21 -3.34 0.02
CA THR A 79 -6.26 -4.36 -1.04
C THR A 79 -5.08 -4.23 -2.00
N GLY A 80 -4.54 -5.35 -2.44
CA GLY A 80 -3.58 -5.43 -3.54
C GLY A 80 -4.19 -6.23 -4.68
N LEU A 81 -4.05 -5.77 -5.92
CA LEU A 81 -4.63 -6.43 -7.08
C LEU A 81 -3.53 -6.85 -8.05
N VAL A 82 -3.68 -8.03 -8.65
CA VAL A 82 -2.89 -8.50 -9.78
C VAL A 82 -3.84 -8.86 -10.90
N LEU A 83 -3.57 -8.36 -12.11
CA LEU A 83 -4.35 -8.65 -13.31
C LEU A 83 -3.40 -9.06 -14.44
N GLY A 84 -3.60 -10.24 -15.01
CA GLY A 84 -2.75 -10.74 -16.09
C GLY A 84 -1.30 -11.00 -15.68
N GLY A 85 -1.04 -11.24 -14.39
CA GLY A 85 0.30 -11.37 -13.83
C GLY A 85 0.95 -10.04 -13.43
N GLU A 86 0.27 -8.91 -13.61
CA GLU A 86 0.83 -7.60 -13.31
C GLU A 86 0.14 -6.94 -12.10
N PRO A 87 0.90 -6.47 -11.09
CA PRO A 87 0.36 -5.73 -9.97
C PRO A 87 -0.23 -4.38 -10.40
N VAL A 88 -1.46 -4.09 -9.94
CA VAL A 88 -2.13 -2.82 -10.20
C VAL A 88 -1.71 -1.80 -9.15
N ARG A 89 -0.94 -0.80 -9.57
CA ARG A 89 -0.46 0.30 -8.72
C ARG A 89 -1.35 1.55 -8.77
N GLY A 90 -2.07 1.73 -9.88
CA GLY A 90 -2.78 2.97 -10.18
C GLY A 90 -1.83 4.14 -10.48
N ALA A 91 -2.39 5.27 -10.94
CA ALA A 91 -1.61 6.43 -11.37
C ALA A 91 -0.78 7.08 -10.24
N SER A 92 -1.20 6.93 -8.99
CA SER A 92 -0.51 7.48 -7.82
C SER A 92 0.32 6.46 -7.06
N SER A 93 0.42 5.21 -7.53
CA SER A 93 1.01 4.09 -6.79
C SER A 93 0.31 3.75 -5.46
N ASN A 94 -0.92 4.21 -5.26
CA ASN A 94 -1.71 3.99 -4.05
C ASN A 94 -3.03 3.22 -4.29
N ALA A 95 -3.14 2.49 -5.40
CA ALA A 95 -4.31 1.65 -5.63
C ALA A 95 -4.56 0.69 -4.45
N GLY A 96 -5.85 0.45 -4.17
CA GLY A 96 -6.29 -0.44 -3.10
C GLY A 96 -6.17 0.14 -1.69
N ASP A 97 -6.19 1.47 -1.55
CA ASP A 97 -6.58 2.14 -0.30
C ASP A 97 -8.10 2.02 -0.09
N SER A 98 -8.55 0.79 0.14
CA SER A 98 -9.95 0.39 0.06
C SER A 98 -10.72 0.57 1.36
N GLY A 99 -10.06 0.95 2.46
CA GLY A 99 -10.71 1.12 3.77
C GLY A 99 -11.85 2.13 3.73
N HIS A 100 -11.80 3.10 2.82
CA HIS A 100 -12.77 4.17 2.72
C HIS A 100 -13.90 3.91 1.70
N ILE A 101 -14.03 2.69 1.20
CA ILE A 101 -15.19 2.26 0.39
C ILE A 101 -16.41 2.19 1.30
N MET A 102 -17.51 2.83 0.88
CA MET A 102 -18.78 2.79 1.61
C MET A 102 -19.45 1.42 1.45
N VAL A 103 -19.80 0.82 2.57
CA VAL A 103 -20.54 -0.46 2.64
C VAL A 103 -21.87 -0.32 3.38
N ALA A 104 -22.12 0.80 4.05
CA ALA A 104 -23.38 1.07 4.76
C ALA A 104 -23.85 2.52 4.62
N ALA A 105 -25.06 2.72 4.09
CA ALA A 105 -25.66 4.06 3.92
C ALA A 105 -25.94 4.79 5.26
N ARG A 106 -26.02 4.05 6.37
CA ARG A 106 -26.28 4.58 7.73
C ARG A 106 -25.28 4.01 8.75
N GLY A 107 -23.98 4.11 8.45
CA GLY A 107 -22.91 3.64 9.32
C GLY A 107 -22.31 4.69 10.27
N ARG A 108 -21.16 4.35 10.87
CA ARG A 108 -20.34 5.30 11.65
C ARG A 108 -19.69 6.35 10.73
N ARG A 109 -19.39 7.53 11.27
CA ARG A 109 -18.53 8.51 10.59
C ARG A 109 -17.10 7.99 10.55
N CYS A 110 -16.50 7.97 9.36
CA CYS A 110 -15.10 7.63 9.13
C CYS A 110 -14.23 8.90 9.24
N THR A 111 -12.96 8.74 9.59
CA THR A 111 -11.98 9.84 9.65
C THR A 111 -11.73 10.49 8.29
N CYS A 112 -12.03 9.80 7.18
CA CYS A 112 -12.01 10.38 5.84
C CYS A 112 -13.19 11.34 5.55
N GLY A 113 -14.12 11.50 6.49
CA GLY A 113 -15.29 12.38 6.38
C GLY A 113 -16.55 11.71 5.83
N ARG A 114 -16.45 10.48 5.30
CA ARG A 114 -17.59 9.69 4.80
C ARG A 114 -18.31 8.95 5.93
N VAL A 115 -19.44 8.31 5.60
CA VAL A 115 -20.24 7.48 6.50
C VAL A 115 -20.24 6.04 6.01
N GLY A 116 -20.07 5.09 6.95
CA GLY A 116 -20.19 3.66 6.68
C GLY A 116 -19.11 3.10 5.77
N CYS A 117 -17.87 3.58 5.93
CA CYS A 117 -16.70 2.95 5.33
C CYS A 117 -16.46 1.54 5.90
N VAL A 118 -15.81 0.66 5.12
CA VAL A 118 -15.47 -0.71 5.51
C VAL A 118 -14.42 -0.78 6.62
N GLY A 119 -13.47 0.16 6.62
CA GLY A 119 -12.43 0.35 7.63
C GLY A 119 -12.57 1.69 8.32
#